data_AF-A0A8J7IHY6-F1
#
_entry.id   AF-A0A8J7IHY6-F1
#
_cell.length_a   1.000
_cell.length_b   1.000
_cell.length_c   1.000
_cell.angle_alpha   90.00
_cell.angle_beta   90.00
_cell.angle_gamma   90.00
#
_symmetry.space_group_name_H-M   'P 1'
#
loop_
_entity.id
_entity.type
_entity.pdbx_description
1 polymer ?
#
loop_
_entity_poly.entity_id
_entity_poly.type
_entity_poly.pdbx_seq_one_letter_code
_entity_poly.pdbx_strand_id
1 'polypeptide(L)'
;MNQDTYIVEELDPLVFCETWGLSYEEASKYLKIKARTMAAYACNGKVTKRNPSSRVKALAAMQHNIWIQQGKHPLTYSPSFN
;
A
#
# COMPACT_ATOMS: atom_id res chain seq x y z
N MET A 1 7.39 -25.18 -14.23
CA MET A 1 7.76 -23.77 -14.05
C MET A 1 7.16 -23.33 -12.72
N ASN A 2 7.95 -23.37 -11.65
CA ASN A 2 7.50 -22.81 -10.38
C ASN A 2 7.49 -21.29 -10.58
N GLN A 3 6.31 -20.70 -10.69
CA GLN A 3 6.19 -19.26 -10.55
C GLN A 3 6.58 -19.00 -9.10
N ASP A 4 7.81 -18.56 -8.88
CA ASP A 4 8.24 -17.99 -7.61
C ASP A 4 7.27 -16.84 -7.32
N THR A 5 6.25 -17.12 -6.52
CA THR A 5 5.23 -16.16 -6.14
C THR A 5 5.98 -15.10 -5.34
N TYR A 6 6.33 -14.00 -6.00
CA TYR A 6 7.11 -12.93 -5.40
C TYR A 6 6.25 -12.28 -4.30
N ILE A 7 6.42 -12.73 -3.05
CA ILE A 7 5.71 -12.21 -1.90
C ILE A 7 6.42 -10.92 -1.48
N VAL A 8 5.69 -9.81 -1.49
CA VAL A 8 6.21 -8.55 -0.95
C VAL A 8 6.21 -8.65 0.57
N GLU A 9 7.36 -8.43 1.22
CA GLU A 9 7.47 -8.50 2.69
C GLU A 9 7.11 -7.18 3.38
N GLU A 10 7.56 -6.06 2.80
CA GLU A 10 7.23 -4.71 3.25
C GLU A 10 6.79 -3.84 2.07
N LEU A 11 5.73 -3.05 2.26
CA LEU A 11 5.21 -2.12 1.28
C LEU A 11 4.90 -0.79 1.95
N ASP A 12 5.30 0.33 1.35
CA ASP A 12 4.93 1.63 1.89
C ASP A 12 3.39 1.82 1.81
N PRO A 13 2.71 2.23 2.89
CA PRO A 13 1.27 2.47 2.88
C PRO A 13 0.81 3.47 1.81
N LEU A 14 1.61 4.46 1.46
CA LEU A 14 1.28 5.42 0.40
C LEU A 14 1.39 4.77 -0.97
N VAL A 15 2.43 3.95 -1.20
CA VAL A 15 2.56 3.16 -2.43
C VAL A 15 1.40 2.18 -2.53
N PHE A 16 0.96 1.56 -1.43
CA PHE A 16 -0.23 0.71 -1.41
C PHE A 16 -1.49 1.49 -1.83
N CYS A 17 -1.70 2.71 -1.32
CA CYS A 17 -2.83 3.55 -1.75
C CYS A 17 -2.80 3.80 -3.25
N GLU A 18 -1.66 4.27 -3.77
CA GLU A 18 -1.50 4.61 -5.18
C GLU A 18 -1.69 3.37 -6.09
N THR A 19 -1.05 2.27 -5.70
CA THR A 19 -1.07 1.00 -6.43
C THR A 19 -2.48 0.45 -6.62
N TRP A 20 -3.36 0.67 -5.65
CA TRP A 20 -4.73 0.17 -5.65
C TRP A 20 -5.78 1.28 -5.82
N GLY A 21 -5.34 2.52 -6.12
CA GLY A 21 -6.21 3.69 -6.29
C GLY A 21 -7.14 3.93 -5.11
N LEU A 22 -6.66 3.68 -3.89
CA LEU A 22 -7.43 3.85 -2.67
C LEU A 22 -7.25 5.27 -2.12
N SER A 23 -8.34 5.84 -1.62
CA SER A 23 -8.26 6.99 -0.73
C SER A 23 -7.57 6.64 0.59
N TYR A 24 -7.06 7.64 1.30
CA TYR A 24 -6.47 7.42 2.63
C TYR A 24 -7.45 6.85 3.64
N GLU A 25 -8.74 7.15 3.52
CA GLU A 25 -9.78 6.57 4.37
C GLU A 25 -9.96 5.08 4.10
N GLU A 26 -10.04 4.67 2.83
CA GLU A 26 -10.18 3.27 2.43
C GLU A 26 -8.95 2.46 2.83
N ALA A 27 -7.75 2.94 2.48
CA ALA A 27 -6.50 2.28 2.86
C ALA A 27 -6.38 2.13 4.38
N SER A 28 -6.80 3.13 5.16
CA SER A 28 -6.75 3.07 6.62
C SER A 28 -7.57 1.92 7.21
N LYS A 29 -8.69 1.53 6.56
CA LYS A 29 -9.52 0.39 6.98
C LYS A 29 -8.76 -0.93 6.80
N TYR A 30 -8.09 -1.11 5.67
CA TYR A 30 -7.29 -2.31 5.39
C TYR A 30 -6.05 -2.40 6.28
N LEU A 31 -5.37 -1.28 6.50
CA LEU A 31 -4.15 -1.20 7.31
C LEU A 31 -4.42 -1.08 8.81
N LYS A 32 -5.70 -1.05 9.23
CA LYS A 32 -6.14 -0.94 10.63
C LYS A 32 -5.50 0.24 11.38
N ILE A 33 -5.40 1.39 10.71
CA ILE A 33 -4.91 2.66 11.26
C ILE A 33 -5.94 3.77 11.03
N LYS A 34 -5.70 4.97 11.58
CA LYS A 34 -6.58 6.11 11.35
C LYS A 34 -6.23 6.80 10.03
N ALA A 35 -7.24 7.31 9.30
CA ALA A 35 -7.03 8.08 8.07
C ALA A 35 -6.09 9.29 8.28
N ARG A 36 -6.18 9.97 9.43
CA ARG A 36 -5.24 11.05 9.80
C ARG A 36 -3.77 10.60 9.85
N THR A 37 -3.53 9.33 10.20
CA THR A 37 -2.18 8.76 10.25
C THR A 37 -1.65 8.55 8.83
N MET A 38 -2.51 8.09 7.91
CA MET A 38 -2.18 8.00 6.48
C MET A 38 -1.85 9.38 5.90
N ALA A 39 -2.68 10.40 6.19
CA ALA A 39 -2.42 11.77 5.76
C ALA A 39 -1.08 12.31 6.32
N ALA A 40 -0.74 11.98 7.57
CA ALA A 40 0.53 12.36 8.17
C ALA A 40 1.75 11.70 7.52
N TYR A 41 1.59 10.52 6.89
CA TYR A 41 2.65 9.91 6.09
C TYR A 41 2.89 10.68 4.79
N ALA A 42 1.83 11.19 4.16
CA ALA A 42 1.90 11.98 2.94
C ALA A 42 2.38 13.43 3.16
N CYS A 43 2.39 13.91 4.41
CA CYS A 43 2.86 15.25 4.73
C CYS A 43 4.39 15.39 4.52
N ASN A 44 4.79 16.38 3.72
CA ASN A 44 6.19 16.79 3.55
C ASN A 44 6.65 17.85 4.58
N GLY A 45 5.79 18.23 5.53
CA GLY A 45 6.11 19.22 6.56
C GLY A 45 7.08 18.68 7.61
N LYS A 46 8.10 19.47 7.96
CA LYS A 46 9.20 19.11 8.87
C LYS A 46 8.74 18.71 10.30
N VAL A 47 7.54 19.14 10.72
CA VAL A 47 6.98 18.91 12.07
C VAL A 47 5.91 17.82 12.10
N THR A 48 5.22 17.57 10.97
CA THR A 48 4.05 16.68 10.89
C THR A 48 4.33 15.39 10.14
N LYS A 49 5.45 15.29 9.41
CA LYS A 49 5.85 14.06 8.71
C LYS A 49 6.07 12.94 9.71
N ARG A 50 5.38 11.82 9.48
CA ARG A 50 5.62 10.57 10.19
C ARG A 50 6.07 9.51 9.20
N ASN A 51 6.97 8.63 9.63
CA ASN A 51 7.31 7.45 8.85
C ASN A 51 6.41 6.28 9.30
N PRO A 52 5.91 5.47 8.37
CA PRO A 52 5.18 4.26 8.72
C PRO A 52 6.10 3.27 9.43
N SER A 53 5.61 2.67 10.52
CA SER A 53 6.35 1.60 11.20
C SER A 53 6.38 0.32 10.37
N SER A 54 7.36 -0.55 10.62
CA SER A 54 7.47 -1.87 9.95
C SER A 54 6.17 -2.68 10.04
N ARG A 55 5.44 -2.59 11.16
CA ARG A 55 4.12 -3.23 11.30
C ARG A 55 3.14 -2.76 10.23
N VAL A 56 3.05 -1.44 9.99
CA VAL A 56 2.11 -0.90 8.99
C VAL A 56 2.56 -1.26 7.58
N LYS A 57 3.88 -1.27 7.33
CA LYS A 57 4.43 -1.71 6.04
C LYS A 57 4.15 -3.19 5.75
N ALA A 58 4.31 -4.05 6.75
CA ALA A 58 3.99 -5.47 6.64
C ALA A 58 2.48 -5.71 6.40
N LEU A 59 1.61 -4.92 7.04
CA LEU A 59 0.17 -4.99 6.79
C LEU A 59 -0.20 -4.59 5.36
N ALA A 60 0.45 -3.56 4.82
CA ALA A 60 0.25 -3.14 3.44
C ALA A 60 0.72 -4.22 2.46
N ALA A 61 1.88 -4.81 2.71
CA ALA A 61 2.42 -5.89 1.90
C ALA A 61 1.54 -7.14 1.93
N MET A 62 1.10 -7.54 3.14
CA MET A 62 0.19 -8.68 3.32
C MET A 62 -1.12 -8.47 2.56
N GLN A 63 -1.74 -7.29 2.67
CA GLN A 63 -2.98 -7.00 1.96
C GLN A 63 -2.79 -6.97 0.44
N HIS A 64 -1.68 -6.40 -0.03
CA HIS A 64 -1.29 -6.43 -1.44
C HIS A 64 -1.19 -7.86 -1.96
N ASN A 65 -0.41 -8.71 -1.29
CA ASN A 65 -0.22 -10.11 -1.69
C ASN A 65 -1.54 -10.88 -1.70
N ILE A 66 -2.43 -10.66 -0.72
CA ILE A 66 -3.76 -11.27 -0.69
C ILE A 66 -4.56 -10.90 -1.94
N TRP A 67 -4.55 -9.63 -2.34
CA TRP A 67 -5.29 -9.20 -3.53
C TRP A 67 -4.70 -9.73 -4.84
N ILE A 68 -3.37 -9.80 -4.95
CA ILE A 68 -2.72 -10.46 -6.09
C ILE A 68 -3.09 -11.94 -6.15
N GLN A 69 -3.06 -12.66 -5.03
CA GLN A 69 -3.47 -14.06 -4.94
C GLN A 69 -4.95 -14.28 -5.27
N GLN A 70 -5.80 -13.29 -5.00
CA GLN A 70 -7.21 -13.29 -5.38
C GLN A 70 -7.45 -12.96 -6.87
N GLY A 71 -6.38 -12.73 -7.65
CA GLY A 71 -6.49 -12.35 -9.06
C GLY A 71 -6.91 -10.90 -9.28
N LYS A 72 -6.80 -10.03 -8.26
CA LYS A 72 -6.97 -8.59 -8.47
C LYS A 72 -5.69 -8.00 -9.05
N HIS A 73 -5.87 -7.02 -9.92
CA HIS A 73 -4.75 -6.33 -10.56
C HIS A 73 -4.61 -4.90 -10.01
N PRO A 74 -3.39 -4.48 -9.66
CA PRO A 74 -3.13 -3.11 -9.23
C PRO A 74 -3.39 -2.14 -10.39
N LEU A 75 -3.97 -0.97 -10.08
CA LEU A 75 -4.35 0.05 -11.06
C LEU A 75 -3.15 0.68 -11.74
N THR A 76 -2.00 0.74 -11.08
CA THR A 76 -0.74 1.21 -11.68
C THR A 76 -0.13 0.20 -12.67
N TYR A 77 -0.70 -1.00 -12.83
CA TYR A 77 -0.39 -1.88 -13.96
C TYR A 77 -1.23 -1.50 -15.19
N SER A 78 -1.11 -0.23 -15.60
CA SER A 78 -1.41 0.13 -16.99
C SER A 78 -0.08 0.09 -17.72
N PRO A 79 0.25 -0.98 -18.48
CA PRO A 79 1.27 -0.87 -19.50
C PRO A 79 0.69 0.09 -20.55
N SER A 80 0.90 1.38 -20.34
CA SER A 80 0.63 2.41 -21.32
C SER A 80 1.62 2.22 -22.47
N PHE A 81 1.36 1.24 -23.33
CA PHE A 81 1.85 1.25 -24.69
C PHE A 81 0.98 2.26 -25.45
N ASN A 82 1.49 3.48 -25.60
CA ASN A 82 1.18 4.38 -26.71
C ASN A 82 2.43 5.16 -27.06
#